data_AF-A0A8D1K913-F1
#
_entry.id   AF-A0A8D1K913-F1
#
_cell.length_a   1.000
_cell.length_b   1.000
_cell.length_c   1.000
_cell.angle_alpha   90.00
_cell.angle_beta   90.00
_cell.angle_gamma   90.00
#
_symmetry.space_group_name_H-M   'P 1'
#
loop_
_entity.id
_entity.type
_entity.pdbx_description
1 polymer ?
#
loop_
_entity_poly.entity_id
_entity_poly.type
_entity_poly.pdbx_seq_one_letter_code
_entity_poly.pdbx_strand_id
1 'polypeptide(L)'
;MLSVVLFGGLFALIGTSRGSQSFTYSMNSRLHPRLYHGCYGDIMTMETSGAACDINRLISCGIHGSEMFAEMDLRALKPYRTLIKEVGLRHCVDPALIAAIISRESHGGTILLDGWDHRGLKFGLMQLDKKIHHPVGTWDSKEHLLQAVGILTDRIKAIQKKFPTWSVTQHLKGRL
;
A
#
# COMPACT_ATOMS: atom_id res chain seq x y z
N MET A 1 -2.31 63.31 14.91
CA MET A 1 -1.53 62.55 13.92
C MET A 1 -0.80 61.43 14.66
N LEU A 2 -0.96 60.18 14.18
CA LEU A 2 -0.19 58.93 14.42
C LEU A 2 0.34 58.64 15.85
N SER A 3 0.23 57.43 16.42
CA SER A 3 0.51 56.13 15.80
C SER A 3 0.01 54.95 16.65
N VAL A 4 -0.60 53.99 15.96
CA VAL A 4 -0.61 52.52 16.08
C VAL A 4 -0.41 51.86 17.47
N VAL A 5 -1.51 51.22 17.87
CA VAL A 5 -1.82 50.28 18.96
C VAL A 5 -0.71 49.26 19.31
N LEU A 6 -0.41 49.22 20.61
CA LEU A 6 0.39 48.22 21.34
C LEU A 6 -0.47 47.00 21.75
N PHE A 7 0.12 45.81 21.62
CA PHE A 7 -0.04 44.60 22.45
C PHE A 7 -1.44 44.21 22.98
N GLY A 8 -2.04 43.16 22.38
CA GLY A 8 -2.87 42.18 23.12
C GLY A 8 -1.95 41.06 23.63
N GLY A 9 -1.92 40.71 24.93
CA GLY A 9 -3.01 40.13 25.72
C GLY A 9 -2.97 38.61 25.54
N LEU A 10 -2.88 37.71 26.52
CA LEU A 10 -3.02 37.73 27.98
C LEU A 10 -2.35 36.42 28.45
N PHE A 11 -1.43 36.48 29.42
CA PHE A 11 -0.87 35.27 30.05
C PHE A 11 -1.54 35.01 31.40
N ALA A 12 -1.99 33.77 31.55
CA ALA A 12 -2.00 32.93 32.75
C ALA A 12 -2.81 33.35 33.99
N LEU A 13 -3.71 32.43 34.40
CA LEU A 13 -3.78 31.96 35.79
C LEU A 13 -4.14 30.45 35.84
N ILE A 14 -3.07 29.65 35.92
CA ILE A 14 -2.83 28.45 36.74
C ILE A 14 -3.91 27.35 36.81
N GLY A 15 -3.58 26.22 36.19
CA GLY A 15 -4.10 24.90 36.50
C GLY A 15 -3.12 23.83 36.02
N THR A 16 -2.15 23.48 36.86
CA THR A 16 -1.16 22.44 36.59
C THR A 16 -1.82 21.07 36.52
N SER A 17 -1.86 20.46 35.34
CA SER A 17 -1.88 18.99 35.23
C SER A 17 -1.13 18.57 33.98
N ARG A 18 0.07 18.03 34.22
CA ARG A 18 0.75 17.12 33.31
C ARG A 18 -0.23 16.06 32.84
N GLY A 19 -0.27 15.84 31.53
CA GLY A 19 -1.12 14.82 30.93
C GLY A 19 -1.37 15.17 29.48
N SER A 20 -0.31 15.36 28.70
CA SER A 20 -0.39 15.14 27.27
C SER A 20 -0.90 13.70 27.09
N GLN A 21 -2.19 13.56 26.84
CA GLN A 21 -2.81 12.30 26.50
C GLN A 21 -2.32 11.96 25.10
N SER A 22 -1.12 11.38 25.05
CA SER A 22 -0.70 10.57 23.92
C SER A 22 -1.79 9.54 23.72
N PHE A 23 -2.65 9.75 22.73
CA PHE A 23 -3.51 8.71 22.22
C PHE A 23 -2.60 7.74 21.48
N THR A 24 -1.89 6.94 22.25
CA THR A 24 -1.20 5.75 21.80
C THR A 24 -2.31 4.84 21.28
N TYR A 25 -2.58 4.87 19.99
CA TYR A 25 -3.14 3.68 19.33
C TYR A 25 -2.05 2.63 19.44
N SER A 26 -2.05 1.96 20.59
CA SER A 26 -1.41 0.68 20.80
C SER A 26 -2.02 -0.24 19.76
N MET A 27 -1.32 -0.39 18.62
CA MET A 27 -1.48 -1.54 17.76
C MET A 27 -1.18 -2.73 18.66
N ASN A 28 -2.24 -3.27 19.24
CA ASN A 28 -2.19 -4.38 20.17
C ASN A 28 -1.88 -5.61 19.31
N SER A 29 -0.60 -5.80 18.99
CA SER A 29 -0.05 -6.90 18.18
C SER A 29 -0.09 -8.24 18.92
N ARG A 30 -1.10 -8.46 19.77
CA ARG A 30 -1.29 -9.72 20.49
C ARG A 30 -2.25 -10.61 19.71
N LEU A 31 -1.66 -11.65 19.12
CA LEU A 31 -2.28 -12.96 18.90
C LEU A 31 -3.46 -13.02 17.92
N HIS A 32 -3.20 -12.71 16.66
CA HIS A 32 -3.83 -13.48 15.59
C HIS A 32 -2.72 -14.12 14.76
N PRO A 33 -2.57 -15.46 14.76
CA PRO A 33 -1.86 -16.12 13.69
C PRO A 33 -2.51 -15.65 12.39
N ARG A 34 -1.79 -14.91 11.54
CA ARG A 34 -2.31 -14.60 10.22
C ARG A 34 -2.55 -15.94 9.54
N LEU A 35 -3.81 -16.28 9.32
CA LEU A 35 -4.25 -17.46 8.56
C LEU A 35 -3.73 -17.45 7.11
N TYR A 36 -3.11 -16.35 6.67
CA TYR A 36 -2.61 -16.16 5.32
C TYR A 36 -1.13 -15.78 5.40
N HIS A 37 -0.26 -16.78 5.28
CA HIS A 37 1.16 -16.59 5.04
C HIS A 37 1.45 -16.98 3.58
N GLY A 38 1.92 -16.05 2.76
CA GLY A 38 2.32 -16.34 1.39
C GLY A 38 3.61 -17.17 1.31
N CYS A 39 3.82 -17.86 0.20
CA CYS A 39 5.03 -18.65 -0.09
C CYS A 39 6.27 -17.79 -0.40
N TYR A 40 6.07 -16.49 -0.63
CA TYR A 40 7.12 -15.57 -1.11
C TYR A 40 7.65 -14.62 -0.03
N GLY A 41 7.50 -14.99 1.25
CA GLY A 41 8.09 -14.29 2.38
C GLY A 41 7.07 -13.69 3.35
N ASP A 42 7.55 -13.33 4.54
CA ASP A 42 6.76 -12.65 5.55
C ASP A 42 6.88 -11.14 5.42
N ILE A 43 5.83 -10.49 4.90
CA ILE A 43 5.79 -9.04 4.71
C ILE A 43 5.93 -8.26 6.01
N MET A 44 5.60 -8.85 7.17
CA MET A 44 5.74 -8.19 8.48
C MET A 44 7.19 -8.09 8.94
N THR A 45 8.07 -8.93 8.39
CA THR A 45 9.51 -8.94 8.70
C THR A 45 10.34 -8.22 7.63
N MET A 46 9.70 -7.72 6.58
CA MET A 46 10.40 -7.02 5.51
C MET A 46 10.74 -5.59 5.92
N GLU A 47 12.04 -5.27 5.95
CA GLU A 47 12.46 -3.88 6.11
C GLU A 47 11.98 -3.03 4.93
N THR A 48 11.54 -1.80 5.17
CA THR A 48 11.17 -0.86 4.10
C THR A 48 11.43 0.57 4.56
N SER A 49 11.86 1.43 3.62
CA SER A 49 11.94 2.87 3.85
C SER A 49 10.58 3.56 3.65
N GLY A 50 9.57 2.85 3.14
CA GLY A 50 8.25 3.39 2.84
C GLY A 50 8.22 4.31 1.61
N ALA A 51 7.29 5.26 1.60
CA ALA A 51 7.09 6.17 0.48
C ALA A 51 8.28 7.13 0.34
N ALA A 52 8.78 7.30 -0.89
CA ALA A 52 9.85 8.25 -1.16
C ALA A 52 9.43 9.68 -0.76
N CYS A 53 10.33 10.39 -0.09
CA CYS A 53 10.16 11.82 0.21
C CYS A 53 10.48 12.61 -1.06
N ASP A 54 9.45 13.21 -1.66
CA ASP A 54 9.55 14.11 -2.79
C ASP A 54 9.00 15.47 -2.36
N ILE A 55 9.65 16.55 -2.79
CA ILE A 55 9.24 17.94 -2.55
C ILE A 55 7.81 18.17 -3.09
N ASN A 56 7.39 17.43 -4.11
CA ASN A 56 6.04 17.50 -4.67
C ASN A 56 5.00 16.65 -3.89
N ARG A 57 5.43 15.74 -3.01
CA ARG A 57 4.56 14.90 -2.17
C ARG A 57 4.51 15.46 -0.75
N LEU A 58 3.85 16.61 -0.64
CA LEU A 58 3.86 17.47 0.55
C LEU A 58 3.10 16.93 1.79
N ILE A 59 2.34 15.84 1.65
CA ILE A 59 1.43 15.39 2.71
C ILE A 59 2.14 14.46 3.71
N SER A 60 2.92 13.48 3.23
CA SER A 60 3.67 12.55 4.08
C SER A 60 4.63 11.68 3.26
N CYS A 61 5.70 11.18 3.89
CA CYS A 61 6.64 10.22 3.31
C CYS A 61 7.16 9.22 4.36
N GLY A 62 8.08 8.35 3.96
CA GLY A 62 8.57 7.27 4.81
C GLY A 62 7.51 6.20 5.06
N ILE A 63 7.69 5.41 6.12
CA ILE A 63 6.73 4.38 6.54
C ILE A 63 5.36 5.00 6.85
N HIS A 64 5.35 6.10 7.61
CA HIS A 64 4.11 6.77 7.99
C HIS A 64 3.33 7.28 6.76
N GLY A 65 4.02 7.80 5.74
CA GLY A 65 3.38 8.17 4.49
C GLY A 65 2.75 6.99 3.76
N SER A 66 3.45 5.85 3.70
CA SER A 66 2.88 4.62 3.13
C SER A 66 1.63 4.15 3.87
N GLU A 67 1.65 4.17 5.21
CA GLU A 67 0.48 3.81 6.03
C GLU A 67 -0.69 4.76 5.80
N MET A 68 -0.42 6.06 5.73
CA MET A 68 -1.45 7.06 5.45
C MET A 68 -2.11 6.84 4.08
N PHE A 69 -1.32 6.61 3.02
CA PHE A 69 -1.88 6.31 1.69
C PHE A 69 -2.70 5.02 1.68
N ALA A 70 -2.22 3.97 2.36
CA ALA A 70 -2.95 2.71 2.46
C ALA A 70 -4.28 2.88 3.22
N GLU A 71 -4.30 3.69 4.28
CA GLU A 71 -5.52 4.00 5.05
C GLU A 71 -6.54 4.77 4.20
N MET A 72 -6.08 5.74 3.40
CA MET A 72 -6.94 6.49 2.48
C MET A 72 -7.60 5.57 1.43
N ASP A 73 -6.87 4.57 0.95
CA ASP A 73 -7.35 3.63 -0.07
C ASP A 73 -8.22 2.50 0.50
N LEU A 74 -8.25 2.33 1.83
CA LEU A 74 -8.91 1.21 2.49
C LEU A 74 -10.40 1.11 2.13
N ARG A 75 -11.08 2.25 2.00
CA ARG A 75 -12.51 2.28 1.61
C ARG A 75 -12.73 1.71 0.20
N ALA A 76 -11.87 2.07 -0.74
CA ALA A 76 -11.93 1.60 -2.12
C ALA A 76 -11.52 0.13 -2.26
N LEU A 77 -10.65 -0.37 -1.37
CA LEU A 77 -10.22 -1.77 -1.36
C LEU A 77 -11.23 -2.73 -0.72
N LYS A 78 -12.11 -2.24 0.17
CA LYS A 78 -13.09 -3.08 0.91
C LYS A 78 -13.92 -4.01 0.01
N PRO A 79 -14.48 -3.55 -1.13
CA PRO A 79 -15.26 -4.42 -2.03
C PRO A 79 -14.46 -5.62 -2.56
N TYR A 80 -13.16 -5.46 -2.77
CA TYR A 80 -12.29 -6.50 -3.34
C TYR A 80 -11.69 -7.45 -2.29
N ARG A 81 -11.99 -7.27 -1.00
CA ARG A 81 -11.36 -8.03 0.09
C ARG A 81 -11.46 -9.55 -0.09
N THR A 82 -12.66 -10.05 -0.41
CA THR A 82 -12.89 -11.49 -0.61
C THR A 82 -12.11 -11.99 -1.82
N LEU A 83 -12.14 -11.21 -2.90
CA LEU A 83 -11.46 -11.55 -4.14
C LEU A 83 -9.94 -11.60 -3.96
N ILE A 84 -9.36 -10.58 -3.31
CA ILE A 84 -7.92 -10.50 -3.01
C ILE A 84 -7.47 -11.69 -2.16
N LYS A 85 -8.27 -12.10 -1.15
CA LYS A 85 -7.98 -13.29 -0.35
C LYS A 85 -8.00 -14.57 -1.17
N GLU A 86 -9.01 -14.73 -2.03
CA GLU A 86 -9.14 -15.92 -2.86
C GLU A 86 -7.97 -16.05 -3.85
N VAL A 87 -7.62 -14.96 -4.52
CA VAL A 87 -6.48 -14.92 -5.46
C VAL A 87 -5.17 -15.13 -4.71
N GLY A 88 -5.01 -14.53 -3.53
CA GLY A 88 -3.84 -14.73 -2.67
C GLY A 88 -3.63 -16.20 -2.30
N LEU A 89 -4.70 -16.90 -1.88
CA LEU A 89 -4.64 -18.34 -1.63
C LEU A 89 -4.23 -19.13 -2.86
N ARG A 90 -4.84 -18.83 -4.00
CA ARG A 90 -4.60 -19.58 -5.25
C ARG A 90 -3.17 -19.46 -5.76
N HIS A 91 -2.53 -18.30 -5.56
CA HIS A 91 -1.15 -18.05 -5.99
C HIS A 91 -0.11 -18.21 -4.86
N CYS A 92 -0.54 -18.57 -3.65
CA CYS A 92 0.28 -18.56 -2.45
C CYS A 92 0.98 -17.21 -2.21
N VAL A 93 0.23 -16.11 -2.35
CA VAL A 93 0.69 -14.74 -2.11
C VAL A 93 -0.08 -14.16 -0.93
N ASP A 94 0.59 -13.42 -0.03
CA ASP A 94 -0.08 -12.73 1.06
C ASP A 94 -1.13 -11.75 0.49
N PRO A 95 -2.42 -11.88 0.84
CA PRO A 95 -3.46 -10.96 0.39
C PRO A 95 -3.15 -9.48 0.67
N ALA A 96 -2.43 -9.17 1.75
CA ALA A 96 -2.02 -7.81 2.08
C ALA A 96 -1.01 -7.25 1.07
N LEU A 97 -0.15 -8.10 0.49
CA LEU A 97 0.74 -7.68 -0.59
C LEU A 97 -0.04 -7.29 -1.85
N ILE A 98 -1.04 -8.11 -2.21
CA ILE A 98 -1.90 -7.82 -3.38
C ILE A 98 -2.66 -6.51 -3.15
N ALA A 99 -3.24 -6.31 -1.96
CA ALA A 99 -3.91 -5.07 -1.60
C ALA A 99 -2.96 -3.85 -1.66
N ALA A 100 -1.73 -3.98 -1.17
CA ALA A 100 -0.74 -2.92 -1.23
C ALA A 100 -0.36 -2.55 -2.68
N ILE A 101 -0.22 -3.54 -3.57
CA ILE A 101 0.02 -3.28 -5.00
C ILE A 101 -1.17 -2.55 -5.63
N ILE A 102 -2.40 -2.97 -5.34
CA ILE A 102 -3.60 -2.31 -5.87
C ILE A 102 -3.71 -0.86 -5.37
N SER A 103 -3.45 -0.61 -4.09
CA SER A 103 -3.37 0.74 -3.52
C SER A 103 -2.34 1.59 -4.28
N ARG A 104 -1.12 1.07 -4.45
CA ARG A 104 -0.04 1.77 -5.13
C ARG A 104 -0.33 2.06 -6.60
N GLU A 105 -0.92 1.11 -7.33
CA GLU A 105 -1.09 1.21 -8.77
C GLU A 105 -2.36 1.97 -9.17
N SER A 106 -3.44 1.84 -8.40
CA SER A 106 -4.75 2.37 -8.82
C SER A 106 -5.59 2.99 -7.71
N HIS A 107 -5.09 3.13 -6.48
CA HIS A 107 -5.87 3.62 -5.34
C HIS A 107 -7.22 2.88 -5.19
N GLY A 108 -7.17 1.54 -5.31
CA GLY A 108 -8.39 0.73 -5.28
C GLY A 108 -9.32 0.94 -6.47
N GLY A 109 -8.79 1.40 -7.61
CA GLY A 109 -9.53 1.71 -8.83
C GLY A 109 -10.03 3.15 -8.93
N THR A 110 -9.87 3.98 -7.91
CA THR A 110 -10.47 5.34 -7.85
C THR A 110 -9.91 6.31 -8.89
N ILE A 111 -8.70 6.07 -9.38
CA ILE A 111 -8.05 6.90 -10.40
C ILE A 111 -8.19 6.36 -11.83
N LEU A 112 -8.95 5.28 -12.03
CA LEU A 112 -9.08 4.61 -13.32
C LEU A 112 -10.30 5.13 -14.10
N LEU A 113 -10.16 5.21 -15.42
CA LEU A 113 -11.26 5.45 -16.35
C LEU A 113 -11.52 4.17 -17.14
N ASP A 114 -12.65 3.52 -16.90
CA ASP A 114 -13.00 2.21 -17.49
C ASP A 114 -11.87 1.17 -17.37
N GLY A 115 -11.16 1.22 -16.23
CA GLY A 115 -10.04 0.32 -15.94
C GLY A 115 -8.67 0.78 -16.44
N TRP A 116 -8.59 1.88 -17.20
CA TRP A 116 -7.34 2.38 -17.75
C TRP A 116 -6.74 3.51 -16.91
N ASP A 117 -5.40 3.60 -16.89
CA ASP A 117 -4.74 4.82 -16.42
C ASP A 117 -5.03 6.02 -17.34
N HIS A 118 -4.68 7.21 -16.87
CA HIS A 118 -4.83 8.46 -17.61
C HIS A 118 -4.14 8.47 -18.99
N ARG A 119 -3.21 7.55 -19.26
CA ARG A 119 -2.48 7.41 -20.53
C ARG A 119 -3.08 6.32 -21.44
N GLY A 120 -4.01 5.50 -20.94
CA GLY A 120 -4.54 4.35 -21.64
C GLY A 120 -3.49 3.28 -21.92
N LEU A 121 -2.44 3.16 -21.11
CA LEU A 121 -1.34 2.21 -21.29
C LEU A 121 -1.43 1.02 -20.35
N LYS A 122 -1.95 1.23 -19.14
CA LYS A 122 -2.04 0.20 -18.10
C LYS A 122 -3.49 -0.09 -17.74
N PHE A 123 -3.79 -1.36 -17.49
CA PHE A 123 -5.16 -1.87 -17.31
C PHE A 123 -5.39 -2.53 -15.94
N GLY A 124 -6.54 -2.23 -15.35
CA GLY A 124 -7.13 -2.86 -14.18
C GLY A 124 -6.48 -2.55 -12.85
N LEU A 125 -7.00 -3.16 -11.77
CA LEU A 125 -6.62 -2.83 -10.38
C LEU A 125 -5.09 -2.91 -10.11
N MET A 126 -4.41 -3.87 -10.73
CA MET A 126 -2.94 -4.04 -10.64
C MET A 126 -2.16 -3.51 -11.87
N GLN A 127 -2.82 -2.76 -12.76
CA GLN A 127 -2.20 -1.94 -13.82
C GLN A 127 -1.21 -2.68 -14.73
N LEU A 128 -1.72 -3.70 -15.45
CA LEU A 128 -0.95 -4.44 -16.46
C LEU A 128 -0.68 -3.59 -17.69
N ASP A 129 0.58 -3.48 -18.10
CA ASP A 129 0.98 -2.79 -19.34
C ASP A 129 0.50 -3.56 -20.58
N LYS A 130 -0.38 -2.94 -21.37
CA LYS A 130 -1.00 -3.55 -22.55
C LYS A 130 -0.03 -3.87 -23.68
N LYS A 131 1.16 -3.27 -23.68
CA LYS A 131 2.20 -3.55 -24.69
C LYS A 131 2.97 -4.84 -24.35
N ILE A 132 2.97 -5.25 -23.08
CA ILE A 132 3.71 -6.40 -22.59
C ILE A 132 2.77 -7.60 -22.36
N HIS A 133 1.56 -7.34 -21.90
CA HIS A 133 0.58 -8.34 -21.53
C HIS A 133 -0.74 -8.08 -22.27
N HIS A 134 -1.46 -9.15 -22.61
CA HIS A 134 -2.83 -9.06 -23.12
C HIS A 134 -3.80 -9.20 -21.95
N PRO A 135 -4.40 -8.11 -21.43
CA PRO A 135 -5.23 -8.19 -20.23
C PRO A 135 -6.49 -9.01 -20.45
N VAL A 136 -6.92 -9.78 -19.45
CA VAL A 136 -8.12 -10.63 -19.53
C VAL A 136 -9.15 -10.24 -18.46
N GLY A 137 -10.43 -10.46 -18.76
CA GLY A 137 -11.54 -10.12 -17.88
C GLY A 137 -11.85 -8.62 -17.82
N THR A 138 -12.75 -8.22 -16.92
CA THR A 138 -12.95 -6.80 -16.59
C THR A 138 -11.83 -6.30 -15.68
N TRP A 139 -11.65 -4.98 -15.64
CA TRP A 139 -10.53 -4.32 -14.98
C TRP A 139 -10.43 -4.60 -13.46
N ASP A 140 -11.53 -5.00 -12.85
CA ASP A 140 -11.72 -5.34 -11.44
C ASP A 140 -12.08 -6.82 -11.20
N SER A 141 -12.09 -7.63 -12.26
CA SER A 141 -12.50 -9.04 -12.21
C SER A 141 -11.50 -9.95 -11.52
N LYS A 142 -11.97 -11.15 -11.19
CA LYS A 142 -11.12 -12.24 -10.72
C LYS A 142 -10.12 -12.68 -11.77
N GLU A 143 -10.52 -12.74 -13.02
CA GLU A 143 -9.68 -13.11 -14.16
C GLU A 143 -8.48 -12.15 -14.26
N HIS A 144 -8.73 -10.84 -14.12
CA HIS A 144 -7.68 -9.82 -14.10
C HIS A 144 -6.72 -10.02 -12.91
N LEU A 145 -7.23 -10.21 -11.70
CA LEU A 145 -6.37 -10.41 -10.53
C LEU A 145 -5.58 -11.72 -10.60
N LEU A 146 -6.17 -12.81 -11.09
CA LEU A 146 -5.46 -14.07 -11.31
C LEU A 146 -4.32 -13.91 -12.31
N GLN A 147 -4.55 -13.20 -13.41
CA GLN A 147 -3.50 -12.91 -14.39
C GLN A 147 -2.39 -12.07 -13.77
N ALA A 148 -2.73 -10.96 -13.13
CA ALA A 148 -1.75 -10.02 -12.60
C ALA A 148 -0.91 -10.63 -11.47
N VAL A 149 -1.53 -11.39 -10.56
CA VAL A 149 -0.82 -12.09 -9.49
C VAL A 149 -0.01 -13.27 -10.05
N GLY A 150 -0.50 -13.98 -11.08
CA GLY A 150 0.28 -14.96 -11.82
C GLY A 150 1.59 -14.38 -12.35
N ILE A 151 1.52 -13.28 -13.08
CA ILE A 151 2.69 -12.55 -13.61
C ILE A 151 3.63 -12.12 -12.47
N LEU A 152 3.09 -11.63 -11.35
CA LEU A 152 3.89 -11.28 -10.17
C LEU A 152 4.69 -12.49 -9.68
N THR A 153 4.03 -13.63 -9.48
CA THR A 153 4.69 -14.86 -8.99
C THR A 153 5.74 -15.39 -9.95
N ASP A 154 5.50 -15.34 -11.26
CA ASP A 154 6.46 -15.80 -12.26
C ASP A 154 7.72 -14.94 -12.26
N ARG A 155 7.57 -13.62 -12.10
CA ARG A 155 8.73 -12.73 -11.98
C ARG A 155 9.49 -12.94 -10.67
N ILE A 156 8.82 -13.21 -9.54
CA ILE A 156 9.50 -13.55 -8.28
C ILE A 156 10.32 -14.84 -8.46
N LYS A 157 9.74 -15.88 -9.06
CA LYS A 157 10.45 -17.15 -9.37
C LYS A 157 11.64 -16.94 -10.30
N ALA A 158 11.53 -16.03 -11.28
CA ALA A 158 12.64 -15.68 -12.15
C ALA A 158 13.79 -15.01 -11.38
N ILE A 159 13.49 -14.13 -10.42
CA ILE A 159 14.49 -13.50 -9.54
C ILE A 159 15.12 -14.54 -8.61
N GLN A 160 14.33 -15.44 -8.03
CA GLN A 160 14.82 -16.56 -7.22
C GLN A 160 15.84 -17.40 -7.97
N LYS A 161 15.54 -17.74 -9.24
CA LYS A 161 16.46 -18.48 -10.11
C LYS A 161 17.73 -17.68 -10.43
N LYS A 162 17.61 -16.36 -10.63
CA LYS A 162 18.74 -15.49 -10.97
C LYS A 162 19.67 -15.22 -9.77
N PHE A 163 19.11 -15.15 -8.56
CA PHE A 163 19.83 -14.80 -7.33
C PHE A 163 19.52 -15.81 -6.21
N PRO A 164 19.97 -17.07 -6.33
CA PRO A 164 19.57 -18.15 -5.41
C PRO A 164 20.07 -17.97 -3.97
N THR A 165 21.09 -17.14 -3.75
CA THR A 165 21.65 -16.86 -2.41
C THR A 165 20.93 -15.75 -1.65
N TRP A 166 20.02 -15.02 -2.30
CA TRP A 166 19.22 -13.99 -1.64
C TRP A 166 18.17 -14.60 -0.72
N SER A 167 17.81 -13.87 0.33
CA SER A 167 16.67 -14.24 1.17
C SER A 167 15.35 -14.10 0.40
N VAL A 168 14.32 -14.82 0.86
CA VAL A 168 12.98 -14.75 0.26
C VAL A 168 12.45 -13.30 0.20
N THR A 169 12.70 -12.52 1.25
CA THR A 169 12.39 -11.09 1.32
C THR A 169 13.11 -10.26 0.25
N GLN A 170 14.37 -10.57 -0.04
CA GLN A 170 15.13 -9.89 -1.09
C GLN A 170 14.60 -10.24 -2.49
N HIS A 171 14.19 -11.48 -2.73
CA HIS A 171 13.54 -11.85 -4.00
C HIS A 171 12.24 -11.09 -4.21
N LEU A 172 11.43 -10.96 -3.15
CA LEU A 172 10.17 -10.23 -3.19
C LEU A 172 10.41 -8.75 -3.46
N LYS A 173 11.37 -8.11 -2.76
CA LYS A 173 11.76 -6.71 -3.00
C LYS A 173 12.29 -6.48 -4.41
N GLY A 174 13.07 -7.40 -4.98
CA GLY A 174 13.63 -7.24 -6.32
C GLY A 174 12.58 -7.15 -7.44
N ARG A 175 11.33 -7.51 -7.14
CA ARG A 175 10.19 -7.43 -8.06
C ARG A 175 9.28 -6.22 -7.80
N LEU A 176 9.13 -5.78 -6.55
CA LEU A 176 8.23 -4.69 -6.17
C LEU A 176 8.81 -3.32 -6.58
#